data_AF-A0A7S0G4X8-F1
#
_entry.id   AF-A0A7S0G4X8-F1
#
_cell.length_a   1.000
_cell.length_b   1.000
_cell.length_c   1.000
_cell.angle_alpha   90.00
_cell.angle_beta   90.00
_cell.angle_gamma   90.00
#
_symmetry.space_group_name_H-M   'P 1'
#
loop_
_entity.id
_entity.type
_entity.pdbx_description
1 polymer ?
#
loop_
_entity_poly.entity_id
_entity_poly.type
_entity_poly.pdbx_seq_one_letter_code
_entity_poly.pdbx_strand_id
1 'polypeptide(L)'
;ENVQRIATFDLRVLNCDRHGGNLLVQETMDARVRKLIPIDHGYILPDRVVTPPWPAWMQWPQVREPLHPSVKSYIQSVNFSHDIAMLEEELADKFHSGSLRT
;
A
#
# COMPACT_ATOMS: atom_id res chain seq x y z
N GLU A 1 -13.50 -5.43 -1.25
CA GLU A 1 -12.37 -5.54 -2.21
C GLU A 1 -11.48 -4.28 -2.29
N ASN A 2 -11.99 -3.10 -2.71
CA ASN A 2 -11.15 -1.88 -2.92
C ASN A 2 -10.25 -1.54 -1.71
N VAL A 3 -10.82 -1.46 -0.51
CA VAL A 3 -10.07 -1.20 0.73
C VAL A 3 -9.03 -2.28 1.01
N GLN A 4 -9.37 -3.55 0.79
CA GLN A 4 -8.44 -4.67 1.01
C GLN A 4 -7.26 -4.60 0.03
N ARG A 5 -7.47 -4.21 -1.24
CA ARG A 5 -6.37 -3.99 -2.20
C ARG A 5 -5.41 -2.89 -1.75
N ILE A 6 -5.95 -1.77 -1.25
CA ILE A 6 -5.14 -0.67 -0.69
C ILE A 6 -4.36 -1.16 0.53
N ALA A 7 -5.02 -1.85 1.46
CA ALA A 7 -4.38 -2.42 2.65
C ALA A 7 -3.25 -3.39 2.27
N THR A 8 -3.48 -4.28 1.30
CA THR A 8 -2.44 -5.18 0.80
C THR A 8 -1.24 -4.42 0.23
N PHE A 9 -1.47 -3.38 -0.57
CA PHE A 9 -0.39 -2.56 -1.11
C PHE A 9 0.38 -1.85 0.01
N ASP A 10 -0.32 -1.11 0.88
CA ASP A 10 0.28 -0.36 1.98
C ASP A 10 1.07 -1.26 2.95
N LEU A 11 0.62 -2.50 3.17
CA LEU A 11 1.37 -3.47 3.98
C LEU A 11 2.65 -3.97 3.27
N ARG A 12 2.59 -4.22 1.95
CA ARG A 12 3.77 -4.69 1.19
C ARG A 12 4.88 -3.64 1.15
N VAL A 13 4.51 -2.37 1.01
CA VAL A 13 5.48 -1.26 0.91
C VAL A 13 5.74 -0.57 2.24
N LEU A 14 5.10 -1.02 3.32
CA LEU A 14 5.08 -0.37 4.63
C LEU A 14 4.83 1.14 4.53
N ASN A 15 3.64 1.51 4.08
CA ASN A 15 3.26 2.91 3.95
C ASN A 15 3.08 3.55 5.33
N CYS A 16 3.90 4.56 5.62
CA CYS A 16 3.94 5.24 6.90
C CYS A 16 3.00 6.44 7.02
N ASP A 17 2.32 6.84 5.93
CA ASP A 17 1.46 8.04 5.90
C ASP A 17 0.13 7.80 5.16
N ARG A 18 -0.45 6.60 5.25
CA ARG A 18 -1.79 6.36 4.68
C ARG A 18 -2.88 7.00 5.56
N HIS A 19 -3.24 8.24 5.28
CA HIS A 19 -4.39 8.91 5.87
C HIS A 19 -5.54 9.12 4.86
N GLY A 20 -6.71 9.56 5.35
CA GLY A 20 -7.91 9.78 4.52
C GLY A 20 -7.70 10.79 3.37
N GLY A 21 -6.86 11.81 3.57
CA GLY A 21 -6.47 12.76 2.52
C GLY A 21 -5.69 12.14 1.35
N ASN A 22 -5.06 10.96 1.53
CA ASN A 22 -4.28 10.28 0.49
C ASN A 22 -5.13 9.25 -0.29
N LEU A 23 -6.46 9.30 -0.15
CA LEU A 23 -7.39 8.38 -0.79
C LEU A 23 -8.44 9.18 -1.57
N LEU A 24 -8.26 9.27 -2.88
CA LEU A 24 -9.26 9.89 -3.75
C LEU A 24 -10.45 8.95 -3.91
N VAL A 25 -11.63 9.55 -4.02
CA VAL A 25 -12.88 8.83 -4.29
C VAL A 25 -13.27 9.10 -5.73
N GLN A 26 -13.31 8.04 -6.53
CA GLN A 26 -13.86 8.08 -7.88
C GLN A 26 -15.31 7.60 -7.85
N GLU A 27 -16.20 8.43 -8.39
CA GLU A 27 -17.59 8.05 -8.63
C GLU A 27 -17.68 6.95 -9.69
N THR A 28 -18.64 6.06 -9.53
CA THR A 28 -18.93 5.02 -10.51
C THR A 28 -20.36 5.19 -11.02
N MET A 29 -20.70 4.50 -12.11
CA MET A 29 -22.07 4.52 -12.66
C MET A 29 -23.12 4.08 -11.63
N ASP A 30 -22.74 3.25 -10.66
CA ASP A 30 -23.58 2.94 -9.50
C ASP A 30 -23.20 3.85 -8.32
N ALA A 31 -24.10 4.75 -7.94
CA ALA A 31 -23.90 5.69 -6.83
C ALA A 31 -23.65 5.02 -5.46
N ARG A 32 -23.96 3.72 -5.31
CA ARG A 32 -23.64 2.93 -4.11
C ARG A 32 -22.20 2.45 -4.09
N VAL A 33 -21.56 2.36 -5.26
CA VAL A 33 -20.19 1.89 -5.39
C VAL A 33 -19.25 3.08 -5.58
N ARG A 34 -18.29 3.18 -4.67
CA ARG A 34 -17.19 4.16 -4.73
C ARG A 34 -15.89 3.41 -4.97
N LYS A 35 -15.10 3.87 -5.94
CA LYS A 35 -13.75 3.36 -6.17
C LYS A 35 -12.76 4.24 -5.42
N LEU A 36 -11.82 3.63 -4.72
CA LEU A 36 -10.77 4.35 -4.01
C LEU A 36 -9.48 4.31 -4.85
N ILE A 37 -8.84 5.46 -4.99
CA ILE A 37 -7.56 5.60 -5.69
C ILE A 37 -6.54 6.09 -4.65
N PRO A 38 -5.60 5.23 -4.22
CA PRO A 38 -4.53 5.70 -3.35
C PRO A 38 -3.58 6.59 -4.15
N ILE A 39 -3.23 7.71 -3.54
CA ILE A 39 -2.22 8.65 -4.03
C ILE A 39 -1.15 8.83 -2.96
N ASP A 40 -0.14 9.63 -3.29
CA ASP A 40 0.92 10.06 -2.39
C ASP A 40 1.62 8.89 -1.68
N HIS A 41 2.58 8.31 -2.40
CA HIS A 41 3.38 7.18 -1.93
C HIS A 41 4.79 7.63 -1.55
N GLY A 42 4.99 8.90 -1.20
CA GLY A 42 6.31 9.44 -0.87
C GLY A 42 6.91 8.91 0.43
N TYR A 43 6.07 8.38 1.33
CA TYR A 43 6.48 7.87 2.65
C TYR A 43 6.30 6.35 2.77
N ILE A 44 6.82 5.62 1.78
CA ILE A 44 6.86 4.14 1.72
C ILE A 44 8.30 3.64 1.75
N LEU A 45 8.50 2.34 1.99
CA LEU A 45 9.79 1.66 1.96
C LEU A 45 10.85 2.31 2.89
N PRO A 46 10.52 2.57 4.16
CA PRO A 46 11.49 3.16 5.08
C PRO A 46 12.68 2.23 5.30
N ASP A 47 13.87 2.78 5.47
CA ASP A 47 15.07 1.99 5.79
C ASP A 47 15.02 1.42 7.22
N ARG A 48 14.20 2.00 8.10
CA ARG A 48 13.98 1.52 9.47
C ARG A 48 12.53 1.68 9.91
N VAL A 49 12.03 0.69 10.64
CA VAL A 49 10.71 0.76 11.27
C VAL A 49 10.87 1.30 12.70
N VAL A 50 10.67 2.60 12.88
CA VAL A 50 10.77 3.24 14.21
C VAL A 50 9.46 3.12 14.98
N THR A 51 8.33 3.37 14.31
CA THR A 51 7.00 3.21 14.87
C THR A 51 6.11 2.48 13.85
N PRO A 52 5.27 1.51 14.27
CA PRO A 52 4.33 0.88 13.37
C PRO A 52 3.35 1.92 12.84
N PRO A 53 3.08 1.98 11.53
CA PRO A 53 2.14 2.94 10.99
C PRO A 53 0.71 2.60 11.41
N TRP A 54 -0.15 3.62 11.45
CA TRP A 54 -1.58 3.48 11.70
C TRP A 54 -2.43 3.99 10.51
N PRO A 55 -2.52 3.21 9.41
CA PRO A 55 -3.31 3.59 8.26
C PRO A 55 -4.80 3.82 8.57
N ALA A 56 -5.40 4.82 7.92
CA ALA A 56 -6.81 5.15 8.09
C ALA A 56 -7.76 3.96 7.88
N TRP A 57 -7.41 3.04 6.97
CA TRP A 57 -8.24 1.89 6.65
C TRP A 57 -8.35 0.86 7.79
N MET A 58 -7.45 0.86 8.78
CA MET A 58 -7.48 -0.11 9.89
C MET A 58 -8.75 0.02 10.75
N GLN A 59 -9.34 1.22 10.80
CA GLN A 59 -10.55 1.46 11.58
C GLN A 59 -11.82 1.10 10.81
N TRP A 60 -11.73 0.94 9.49
CA TRP A 60 -12.90 0.79 8.62
C TRP A 60 -13.53 -0.60 8.72
N PRO A 61 -14.86 -0.74 8.61
CA PRO A 61 -15.51 -2.04 8.68
C PRO A 61 -15.09 -2.98 7.55
N GLN A 62 -14.74 -2.46 6.37
CA GLN A 62 -14.39 -3.24 5.18
C GLN A 62 -13.16 -4.14 5.36
N VAL A 63 -12.27 -3.84 6.30
CA VAL A 63 -11.11 -4.70 6.60
C VAL A 63 -11.40 -5.78 7.64
N ARG A 64 -12.57 -5.75 8.28
CA ARG A 64 -13.06 -6.82 9.17
C ARG A 64 -13.80 -7.92 8.40
N GLU A 65 -14.21 -7.62 7.17
CA GLU A 65 -14.80 -8.62 6.27
C GLU A 65 -13.76 -9.66 5.84
N PRO A 66 -14.18 -10.91 5.55
CA PRO A 66 -13.31 -11.92 4.97
C PRO A 66 -12.56 -11.40 3.72
N LEU A 67 -11.33 -11.89 3.52
CA LEU A 67 -10.54 -11.52 2.34
C LEU A 67 -11.31 -11.90 1.07
N HIS A 68 -11.47 -10.92 0.19
CA HIS A 68 -12.05 -11.13 -1.11
C HIS A 68 -11.21 -12.14 -1.90
N PRO A 69 -11.82 -13.10 -2.65
CA PRO A 69 -11.07 -14.17 -3.31
C PRO A 69 -9.93 -13.66 -4.20
N SER A 70 -10.14 -12.58 -4.97
CA SER A 70 -9.09 -11.99 -5.81
C SER A 70 -7.89 -11.48 -5.02
N VAL A 71 -8.12 -10.86 -3.85
CA VAL A 71 -7.06 -10.34 -2.97
C VAL A 71 -6.31 -11.51 -2.33
N LYS A 72 -7.04 -12.54 -1.89
CA LYS A 72 -6.43 -13.76 -1.34
C LYS A 72 -5.54 -14.45 -2.38
N SER A 73 -6.03 -14.64 -3.60
CA SER A 73 -5.26 -15.23 -4.70
C SER A 73 -4.02 -14.40 -5.02
N TYR A 74 -4.14 -13.06 -5.05
CA TYR A 74 -2.98 -12.19 -5.24
C TYR A 74 -1.93 -12.39 -4.15
N ILE A 75 -2.33 -12.35 -2.87
CA ILE A 75 -1.41 -12.54 -1.73
C ILE A 75 -0.70 -13.90 -1.83
N GLN A 76 -1.41 -14.96 -2.21
CA GLN A 76 -0.84 -16.29 -2.38
C GLN A 76 0.12 -16.40 -3.58
N SER A 77 0.00 -15.51 -4.56
CA SER A 77 0.86 -15.47 -5.74
C SER A 77 2.11 -14.59 -5.58
N VAL A 78 2.27 -13.89 -4.46
CA VAL A 78 3.42 -13.00 -4.23
C VAL A 78 4.71 -13.80 -4.25
N ASN A 79 5.68 -13.36 -5.06
CA ASN A 79 7.01 -13.94 -5.16
C ASN A 79 8.04 -12.99 -4.53
N PHE A 80 8.39 -13.25 -3.28
CA PHE A 80 9.30 -12.39 -2.51
C PHE A 80 10.70 -12.30 -3.12
N SER A 81 11.22 -13.40 -3.70
CA SER A 81 12.54 -13.39 -4.34
C SER A 81 12.57 -12.47 -5.55
N HIS A 82 11.49 -12.43 -6.33
CA HIS A 82 11.37 -11.52 -7.45
C HIS A 82 11.27 -10.06 -7.00
N ASP A 83 10.47 -9.78 -5.96
CA ASP A 83 10.35 -8.43 -5.41
C ASP A 83 11.68 -7.90 -4.87
N ILE A 84 12.44 -8.73 -4.15
CA ILE A 84 13.77 -8.38 -3.64
C ILE A 84 14.72 -8.06 -4.78
N ALA A 85 14.81 -8.93 -5.79
CA ALA A 85 15.69 -8.72 -6.94
C ALA A 85 15.34 -7.41 -7.68
N MET A 86 14.05 -7.15 -7.88
CA MET A 86 13.57 -5.90 -8.50
C MET A 86 13.93 -4.67 -7.66
N LEU A 87 13.76 -4.72 -6.34
CA LEU A 87 14.18 -3.61 -5.46
C LEU A 87 15.70 -3.41 -5.47
N GLU A 88 16.50 -4.47 -5.43
CA GLU A 88 17.96 -4.37 -5.50
C GLU A 88 18.40 -3.74 -6.82
N GLU A 89 17.83 -4.15 -7.96
CA GLU A 89 18.10 -3.57 -9.28
C GLU A 89 17.67 -2.11 -9.36
N GLU A 90 16.47 -1.78 -8.88
CA GLU A 90 15.93 -0.42 -8.98
C GLU A 90 16.59 0.57 -8.03
N LEU A 91 17.19 0.10 -6.93
CA LEU A 91 17.80 0.94 -5.90
C LEU A 91 19.33 0.96 -5.96
N ALA A 92 19.97 0.01 -6.66
CA ALA A 92 21.41 -0.04 -6.83
C ALA A 92 21.96 1.28 -7.37
N ASP A 93 22.89 1.88 -6.62
CA ASP A 93 23.59 3.14 -6.94
C ASP A 93 22.70 4.38 -7.14
N LYS A 94 21.38 4.30 -6.93
CA LYS A 94 20.44 5.43 -7.06
C LYS A 94 20.24 6.22 -5.77
N PHE A 95 20.76 5.73 -4.65
CA PHE A 95 20.75 6.43 -3.37
C PHE A 95 22.12 6.99 -3.02
N HIS A 96 22.27 8.29 -3.18
CA HIS A 96 23.48 9.03 -2.85
C HIS A 96 23.36 9.72 -1.48
N SER A 97 24.49 10.23 -0.99
CA SER A 97 24.50 11.17 0.14
C SER A 97 23.61 12.37 -0.20
N GLY A 98 22.58 12.63 0.63
CA GLY A 98 21.61 13.71 0.43
C GLY A 98 20.31 13.34 -0.28
N SER A 99 20.16 12.10 -0.78
CA SER A 99 18.82 11.60 -1.10
C SER A 99 17.94 11.67 0.15
N LEU A 100 16.68 12.11 0.02
CA LEU A 100 15.71 12.05 1.11
C LEU A 100 15.61 10.58 1.57
N ARG A 101 16.18 10.29 2.73
CA ARG A 101 16.04 9.02 3.44
C ARG A 101 14.98 9.28 4.49
N THR A 102 13.84 8.63 4.35
CA THR A 102 12.65 8.79 5.19
C THR A 102 12.71 7.88 6.40
#